data_AF-A0A2X0LBV5-F1
#
_entry.id   AF-A0A2X0LBV5-F1
#
_cell.length_a   1.000
_cell.length_b   1.000
_cell.length_c   1.000
_cell.angle_alpha   90.00
_cell.angle_beta   90.00
_cell.angle_gamma   90.00
#
_symmetry.space_group_name_H-M   'P 1'
#
loop_
_entity.id
_entity.type
_entity.pdbx_description
1 polymer ?
#
loop_
_entity_poly.entity_id
_entity_poly.type
_entity_poly.pdbx_seq_one_letter_code
_entity_poly.pdbx_strand_id
1 'polypeptide(L)'
;MSSSSPSVPPPGTVPYHEPSIPRLLTLSSLIYLLQVARSVANAIFGAGLLGEIMIGVIYGPVAKILPIEWEETILVLGYLGLVLIVFEAGLDIKPSLFVRALPLSTIAALLGILTPLAFTFALFQAFGYPTLHAFTAGSALASTSLGTTFYVLRAQSTPAARTGQNVGSLEPPPDLAETRIGVTLQAAALIDDVVALVLLAVIVSLAKSQGNTSNLGWTVGRPLLASIAMVLVIPPLGLIVARPLFRKWLEAPVERIGRNAELLLGMVVLSGFLAIAYYAGTTMLLGAYLAGVFLHSLPSPTSTVDFQCTYSTWVGPLQKHLFAPFFFSSIGFSIPFLQMWRGRIIWRGIVYAILMALGKGLVGLTVVIQDTIRPPTNVGSAKRHAEEEERKSKEPEVGRIWSRIFGTRDAVDAKKDKPVAIAMSSAAERNRAGHVHPLTPISTRGATNDPKSTALPSDISSSTQVVSPSITTSATLVAPPPSRQSSSPRISSLLHDTLPTAAFLGVGLIARGEIGVLILQSAINSSSSPGSAKMLGEEAFLVAVWAVALCTIVGPVGMGWVCRRFGARLVEGPWGAVGTGR
;
A
#
# COMPACT_ATOMS: atom_id res chain seq x y z
N MET A 1 -29.65 55.81 -19.99
CA MET A 1 -29.87 54.47 -20.56
C MET A 1 -30.32 53.55 -19.43
N SER A 2 -31.36 52.75 -19.65
CA SER A 2 -32.06 52.01 -18.59
C SER A 2 -31.23 50.87 -18.01
N SER A 3 -30.96 50.93 -16.71
CA SER A 3 -30.46 49.79 -15.93
C SER A 3 -31.58 48.75 -15.79
N SER A 4 -31.63 47.80 -16.72
CA SER A 4 -32.48 46.61 -16.59
C SER A 4 -31.98 45.78 -15.41
N SER A 5 -32.74 45.72 -14.33
CA SER A 5 -32.53 44.79 -13.22
C SER A 5 -32.37 43.37 -13.78
N PRO A 6 -31.35 42.59 -13.37
CA PRO A 6 -31.25 41.20 -13.81
C PRO A 6 -32.52 40.48 -13.36
N SER A 7 -33.28 39.95 -14.33
CA SER A 7 -34.49 39.18 -14.05
C SER A 7 -34.12 37.99 -13.16
N VAL A 8 -34.66 37.96 -11.94
CA VAL A 8 -34.45 36.81 -11.04
C VAL A 8 -34.95 35.57 -11.78
N PRO A 9 -34.08 34.57 -12.04
CA PRO A 9 -34.45 33.41 -12.81
C PRO A 9 -35.53 32.61 -12.06
N PRO A 10 -36.40 31.86 -12.77
CA PRO A 10 -37.46 31.10 -12.12
C PRO A 10 -36.88 30.13 -11.08
N PRO A 11 -37.56 29.92 -9.95
CA PRO A 11 -37.02 29.16 -8.82
C PRO A 11 -36.63 27.75 -9.25
N GLY A 12 -35.41 27.34 -8.87
CA GLY A 12 -34.81 26.06 -9.28
C GLY A 12 -33.98 26.11 -10.58
N THR A 13 -33.84 27.27 -11.22
CA THR A 13 -32.97 27.44 -12.40
C THR A 13 -31.73 28.29 -12.11
N VAL A 14 -30.58 27.87 -12.65
CA VAL A 14 -29.34 28.65 -12.65
C VAL A 14 -29.22 29.33 -14.01
N PRO A 15 -29.01 30.66 -14.09
CA PRO A 15 -28.95 31.36 -15.37
C PRO A 15 -27.65 30.99 -16.08
N TYR A 16 -27.75 30.48 -17.31
CA TYR A 16 -26.59 30.10 -18.11
C TYR A 16 -25.86 31.35 -18.60
N HIS A 17 -24.77 31.70 -17.92
CA HIS A 17 -23.82 32.72 -18.34
C HIS A 17 -22.48 32.06 -18.65
N GLU A 18 -21.84 32.51 -19.74
CA GLU A 18 -20.51 32.03 -20.10
C GLU A 18 -19.52 32.31 -18.95
N PRO A 19 -18.78 31.30 -18.45
CA PRO A 19 -17.84 31.49 -17.37
C PRO A 19 -16.66 32.36 -17.85
N SER A 20 -16.36 33.41 -17.08
CA SER A 20 -15.25 34.31 -17.40
C SER A 20 -13.91 33.57 -17.51
N ILE A 21 -13.08 33.99 -18.48
CA ILE A 21 -11.76 33.40 -18.76
C ILE A 21 -10.92 33.16 -17.49
N PRO A 22 -10.83 34.09 -16.51
CA PRO A 22 -10.09 33.84 -15.27
C PRO A 22 -10.59 32.62 -14.48
N ARG A 23 -11.91 32.37 -14.42
CA ARG A 23 -12.45 31.18 -13.73
C ARG A 23 -12.08 29.89 -14.44
N LEU A 24 -12.18 29.87 -15.78
CA LEU A 24 -11.75 28.72 -16.59
C LEU A 24 -10.25 28.45 -16.45
N LEU A 25 -9.42 29.51 -16.47
CA LEU A 25 -7.98 29.40 -16.28
C LEU A 25 -7.61 28.92 -14.87
N THR A 26 -8.24 29.44 -13.81
CA THR A 26 -8.03 28.97 -12.43
C THR A 26 -8.36 27.49 -12.26
N LEU A 27 -9.49 27.02 -12.81
CA LEU A 27 -9.88 25.60 -12.70
C LEU A 27 -8.94 24.69 -13.51
N SER A 28 -8.65 25.06 -14.75
CA SER A 28 -7.77 24.28 -15.63
C SER A 28 -6.32 24.27 -15.15
N SER A 29 -5.82 25.38 -14.59
CA SER A 29 -4.50 25.42 -13.96
C SER A 29 -4.45 24.58 -12.69
N LEU A 30 -5.51 24.57 -11.86
CA LEU A 30 -5.60 23.68 -10.71
C LEU A 30 -5.51 22.21 -11.14
N ILE A 31 -6.38 21.77 -12.07
CA ILE A 31 -6.39 20.38 -12.57
C ILE A 31 -5.04 19.99 -13.16
N TYR A 32 -4.45 20.86 -14.00
CA TYR A 32 -3.14 20.59 -14.62
C TYR A 32 -2.00 20.53 -13.59
N LEU A 33 -1.92 21.51 -12.68
CA LEU A 33 -0.85 21.59 -11.69
C LEU A 33 -0.94 20.48 -10.65
N LEU A 34 -2.13 19.96 -10.31
CA LEU A 34 -2.26 18.76 -9.49
C LEU A 34 -1.51 17.57 -10.13
N GLN A 35 -1.67 17.35 -11.43
CA GLN A 35 -0.99 16.27 -12.16
C GLN A 35 0.51 16.49 -12.27
N VAL A 36 0.95 17.72 -12.55
CA VAL A 36 2.37 18.09 -12.62
C VAL A 36 3.03 17.92 -11.25
N ALA A 37 2.44 18.48 -10.19
CA ALA A 37 2.95 18.38 -8.84
C ALA A 37 2.98 16.93 -8.35
N ARG A 38 1.98 16.12 -8.67
CA ARG A 38 1.98 14.68 -8.42
C ARG A 38 3.17 13.99 -9.09
N SER A 39 3.41 14.27 -10.37
CA SER A 39 4.53 13.69 -11.12
C SER A 39 5.88 14.07 -10.49
N VAL A 40 6.08 15.36 -10.18
CA VAL A 40 7.28 15.89 -9.53
C VAL A 40 7.48 15.30 -8.13
N ALA A 41 6.43 15.28 -7.29
CA ALA A 41 6.50 14.71 -5.94
C ALA A 41 6.73 13.19 -5.97
N ASN A 42 6.23 12.48 -6.98
CA ASN A 42 6.53 11.07 -7.18
C ASN A 42 7.98 10.84 -7.64
N ALA A 43 8.53 11.71 -8.47
CA ALA A 43 9.94 11.64 -8.89
C ALA A 43 10.90 11.92 -7.72
N ILE A 44 10.62 12.94 -6.89
CA ILE A 44 11.49 13.37 -5.80
C ILE A 44 11.34 12.48 -4.55
N PHE A 45 10.10 12.24 -4.10
CA PHE A 45 9.82 11.56 -2.83
C PHE A 45 9.29 10.12 -3.02
N GLY A 46 8.74 9.80 -4.20
CA GLY A 46 7.99 8.56 -4.42
C GLY A 46 6.61 8.54 -3.75
N ALA A 47 6.08 9.72 -3.43
CA ALA A 47 4.77 9.92 -2.81
C ALA A 47 4.02 11.05 -3.55
N GLY A 48 3.40 10.72 -4.69
CA GLY A 48 2.73 11.71 -5.55
C GLY A 48 1.65 12.55 -4.85
N LEU A 49 0.95 11.98 -3.85
CA LEU A 49 -0.06 12.69 -3.06
C LEU A 49 0.47 13.94 -2.34
N LEU A 50 1.78 14.00 -2.06
CA LEU A 50 2.38 15.18 -1.44
C LEU A 50 2.27 16.41 -2.35
N GLY A 51 2.44 16.22 -3.67
CA GLY A 51 2.26 17.29 -4.64
C GLY A 51 0.80 17.75 -4.72
N GLU A 52 -0.14 16.82 -4.63
CA GLU A 52 -1.58 17.08 -4.68
C GLU A 52 -2.03 17.88 -3.44
N ILE A 53 -1.57 17.51 -2.23
CA ILE A 53 -1.79 18.26 -0.98
C ILE A 53 -1.15 19.66 -1.05
N MET A 54 0.09 19.76 -1.52
CA MET A 54 0.82 21.05 -1.60
C MET A 54 0.13 22.05 -2.53
N ILE A 55 -0.36 21.61 -3.69
CA ILE A 55 -1.16 22.46 -4.60
C ILE A 55 -2.47 22.89 -3.92
N GLY A 56 -3.11 21.99 -3.16
CA GLY A 56 -4.27 22.33 -2.34
C GLY A 56 -3.99 23.48 -1.35
N VAL A 57 -2.94 23.35 -0.54
CA VAL A 57 -2.50 24.39 0.41
C VAL A 57 -2.22 25.73 -0.28
N ILE A 58 -1.58 25.70 -1.46
CA ILE A 58 -1.27 26.90 -2.25
C ILE A 58 -2.55 27.56 -2.76
N TYR A 59 -3.43 26.81 -3.44
CA TYR A 59 -4.61 27.37 -4.12
C TYR A 59 -5.67 27.90 -3.14
N GLY A 60 -5.86 27.23 -2.00
CA GLY A 60 -6.80 27.64 -0.96
C GLY A 60 -6.15 28.57 0.08
N PRO A 61 -5.77 28.06 1.27
CA PRO A 61 -5.50 28.90 2.46
C PRO A 61 -4.32 29.86 2.32
N VAL A 62 -3.34 29.61 1.44
CA VAL A 62 -2.16 30.46 1.25
C VAL A 62 -2.42 31.60 0.26
N ALA A 63 -2.73 31.28 -1.00
CA ALA A 63 -2.86 32.29 -2.06
C ALA A 63 -4.30 32.74 -2.32
N LYS A 64 -5.31 32.00 -1.82
CA LYS A 64 -6.75 32.29 -1.99
C LYS A 64 -7.16 32.52 -3.44
N ILE A 65 -6.60 31.69 -4.32
CA ILE A 65 -6.84 31.72 -5.77
C ILE A 65 -8.20 31.11 -6.09
N LEU A 66 -8.57 30.07 -5.34
CA LEU A 66 -9.84 29.37 -5.49
C LEU A 66 -10.91 30.00 -4.58
N PRO A 67 -12.13 30.28 -5.08
CA PRO A 67 -13.24 30.72 -4.22
C PRO A 67 -13.74 29.59 -3.32
N ILE A 68 -14.31 29.94 -2.16
CA ILE A 68 -14.75 28.98 -1.13
C ILE A 68 -15.77 27.98 -1.67
N GLU A 69 -16.68 28.41 -2.54
CA GLU A 69 -17.71 27.56 -3.15
C GLU A 69 -17.08 26.45 -4.02
N TRP A 70 -15.92 26.73 -4.62
CA TRP A 70 -15.16 25.77 -5.41
C TRP A 70 -14.30 24.86 -4.52
N GLU A 71 -13.74 25.37 -3.42
CA GLU A 71 -13.08 24.53 -2.40
C GLU A 71 -14.05 23.49 -1.84
N GLU A 72 -15.27 23.91 -1.46
CA GLU A 72 -16.34 23.02 -0.98
C GLU A 72 -16.78 22.02 -2.07
N THR A 73 -16.95 22.47 -3.31
CA THR A 73 -17.31 21.58 -4.44
C THR A 73 -16.24 20.51 -4.69
N ILE A 74 -14.95 20.91 -4.70
CA ILE A 74 -13.83 19.97 -4.89
C ILE A 74 -13.65 19.06 -3.67
N LEU A 75 -13.96 19.52 -2.46
CA LEU A 75 -14.00 18.68 -1.26
C LEU A 75 -15.05 17.58 -1.38
N VAL A 76 -16.26 17.89 -1.83
CA VAL A 76 -17.32 16.88 -2.06
C VAL A 76 -16.93 15.89 -3.16
N LEU A 77 -16.37 16.36 -4.28
CA LEU A 77 -15.86 15.48 -5.35
C LEU A 77 -14.68 14.61 -4.88
N GLY A 78 -13.80 15.16 -4.05
CA GLY A 78 -12.71 14.43 -3.42
C GLY A 78 -13.21 13.37 -2.42
N TYR A 79 -14.23 13.68 -1.63
CA TYR A 79 -14.83 12.71 -0.70
C TYR A 79 -15.56 11.57 -1.45
N LEU A 80 -16.20 11.87 -2.58
CA LEU A 80 -16.68 10.84 -3.51
C LEU A 80 -15.51 9.99 -4.02
N GLY A 81 -14.40 10.62 -4.38
CA GLY A 81 -13.15 9.94 -4.75
C GLY A 81 -12.60 9.01 -3.67
N LEU A 82 -12.68 9.41 -2.40
CA LEU A 82 -12.31 8.58 -1.27
C LEU A 82 -13.25 7.36 -1.18
N VAL A 83 -14.57 7.57 -1.18
CA VAL A 83 -15.58 6.50 -1.21
C VAL A 83 -15.29 5.49 -2.33
N LEU A 84 -14.93 5.97 -3.52
CA LEU A 84 -14.57 5.15 -4.68
C LEU A 84 -13.26 4.35 -4.51
N ILE A 85 -12.25 4.89 -3.80
CA ILE A 85 -11.04 4.10 -3.42
C ILE A 85 -11.40 2.99 -2.44
N VAL A 86 -12.22 3.30 -1.43
CA VAL A 86 -12.60 2.34 -0.37
C VAL A 86 -13.50 1.23 -0.92
N PHE A 87 -14.41 1.57 -1.83
CA PHE A 87 -15.25 0.61 -2.54
C PHE A 87 -14.43 -0.36 -3.40
N GLU A 88 -13.46 0.16 -4.17
CA GLU A 88 -12.58 -0.66 -5.00
C GLU A 88 -11.76 -1.65 -4.15
N ALA A 89 -11.21 -1.18 -3.02
CA ALA A 89 -10.53 -2.04 -2.06
C ALA A 89 -11.43 -3.14 -1.44
N GLY A 90 -12.75 -2.93 -1.41
CA GLY A 90 -13.74 -3.95 -1.05
C GLY A 90 -13.96 -4.99 -2.15
N LEU A 91 -13.83 -4.60 -3.44
CA LEU A 91 -13.89 -5.51 -4.59
C LEU A 91 -12.62 -6.37 -4.70
N ASP A 92 -11.45 -5.81 -4.35
CA ASP A 92 -10.13 -6.47 -4.38
C ASP A 92 -9.89 -7.45 -3.20
N ILE A 93 -10.84 -7.61 -2.28
CA ILE A 93 -10.65 -8.39 -1.05
C ILE A 93 -10.40 -9.89 -1.32
N LYS A 94 -9.52 -10.51 -0.52
CA LYS A 94 -9.37 -11.98 -0.43
C LYS A 94 -9.95 -12.50 0.89
N PRO A 95 -11.23 -12.96 0.95
CA PRO A 95 -11.94 -13.22 2.21
C PRO A 95 -11.23 -14.22 3.14
N SER A 96 -10.61 -15.26 2.57
CA SER A 96 -9.89 -16.29 3.33
C SER A 96 -8.60 -15.79 3.97
N LEU A 97 -7.98 -14.73 3.43
CA LEU A 97 -6.83 -14.05 4.04
C LEU A 97 -7.32 -13.04 5.09
N PHE A 98 -8.37 -12.29 4.78
CA PHE A 98 -8.95 -11.27 5.66
C PHE A 98 -9.38 -11.86 7.01
N VAL A 99 -10.21 -12.91 7.01
CA VAL A 99 -10.68 -13.55 8.25
C VAL A 99 -9.53 -14.11 9.10
N ARG A 100 -8.45 -14.58 8.46
CA ARG A 100 -7.24 -15.07 9.15
C ARG A 100 -6.37 -13.93 9.72
N ALA A 101 -6.46 -12.73 9.16
CA ALA A 101 -5.72 -11.55 9.64
C ALA A 101 -6.39 -10.88 10.86
N LEU A 102 -7.71 -11.03 11.03
CA LEU A 102 -8.50 -10.37 12.07
C LEU A 102 -7.92 -10.42 13.50
N PRO A 103 -7.36 -11.55 14.00
CA PRO A 103 -6.84 -11.57 15.37
C PRO A 103 -5.62 -10.65 15.56
N LEU A 104 -4.68 -10.65 14.61
CA LEU A 104 -3.51 -9.76 14.67
C LEU A 104 -3.93 -8.32 14.40
N SER A 105 -4.78 -8.08 13.39
CA SER A 105 -5.21 -6.72 13.04
C SER A 105 -5.98 -6.04 14.17
N THR A 106 -6.74 -6.80 14.98
CA THR A 106 -7.43 -6.30 16.17
C THR A 106 -6.44 -5.87 17.26
N ILE A 107 -5.40 -6.68 17.53
CA ILE A 107 -4.35 -6.33 18.50
C ILE A 107 -3.55 -5.11 18.00
N ALA A 108 -3.24 -5.08 16.70
CA ALA A 108 -2.53 -3.98 16.06
C ALA A 108 -3.34 -2.67 16.10
N ALA A 109 -4.64 -2.70 15.81
CA ALA A 109 -5.54 -1.54 15.93
C ALA A 109 -5.64 -1.05 17.39
N LEU A 110 -5.88 -1.95 18.35
CA LEU A 110 -5.96 -1.59 19.77
C LEU A 110 -4.68 -0.89 20.26
N LEU A 111 -3.49 -1.41 19.96
CA LEU A 111 -2.23 -0.73 20.28
C LEU A 111 -2.05 0.56 19.45
N GLY A 112 -2.46 0.54 18.18
CA GLY A 112 -2.47 1.69 17.29
C GLY A 112 -3.39 2.83 17.74
N ILE A 113 -4.31 2.58 18.66
CA ILE A 113 -5.17 3.60 19.29
C ILE A 113 -4.64 3.97 20.68
N LEU A 114 -4.36 2.96 21.52
CA LEU A 114 -3.94 3.17 22.91
C LEU A 114 -2.56 3.82 23.03
N THR A 115 -1.58 3.47 22.20
CA THR A 115 -0.23 4.04 22.27
C THR A 115 -0.21 5.52 21.88
N PRO A 116 -0.82 5.97 20.75
CA PRO A 116 -1.01 7.39 20.45
C PRO A 116 -1.78 8.17 21.52
N LEU A 117 -2.84 7.59 22.10
CA LEU A 117 -3.58 8.23 23.20
C LEU A 117 -2.68 8.44 24.43
N ALA A 118 -2.02 7.39 24.92
CA ALA A 118 -1.15 7.46 26.10
C ALA A 118 0.00 8.48 25.91
N PHE A 119 0.64 8.46 24.74
CA PHE A 119 1.67 9.42 24.39
C PHE A 119 1.15 10.85 24.27
N THR A 120 -0.09 11.05 23.79
CA THR A 120 -0.71 12.38 23.79
C THR A 120 -0.97 12.86 25.22
N PHE A 121 -1.54 12.04 26.09
CA PHE A 121 -1.80 12.40 27.49
C PHE A 121 -0.53 12.78 28.24
N ALA A 122 0.58 12.09 28.01
CA ALA A 122 1.88 12.44 28.58
C ALA A 122 2.40 13.79 28.03
N LEU A 123 2.42 13.96 26.70
CA LEU A 123 2.99 15.16 26.08
C LEU A 123 2.15 16.42 26.31
N PHE A 124 0.82 16.33 26.20
CA PHE A 124 -0.06 17.48 26.36
C PHE A 124 -0.11 17.96 27.81
N GLN A 125 -0.02 17.06 28.80
CA GLN A 125 0.17 17.48 30.20
C GLN A 125 1.53 18.15 30.40
N ALA A 126 2.62 17.63 29.81
CA ALA A 126 3.92 18.29 29.84
C ALA A 126 3.92 19.67 29.14
N PHE A 127 3.02 19.91 28.19
CA PHE A 127 2.81 21.22 27.56
C PHE A 127 1.87 22.16 28.35
N GLY A 128 1.26 21.68 29.44
CA GLY A 128 0.30 22.44 30.27
C GLY A 128 -1.13 22.48 29.69
N TYR A 129 -1.48 21.59 28.77
CA TYR A 129 -2.84 21.54 28.20
C TYR A 129 -3.81 20.70 29.04
N PRO A 130 -5.10 21.08 29.13
CA PRO A 130 -6.15 20.26 29.74
C PRO A 130 -6.24 18.84 29.19
N THR A 131 -6.65 17.90 30.04
CA THR A 131 -6.83 16.48 29.68
C THR A 131 -7.83 16.26 28.53
N LEU A 132 -8.85 17.11 28.39
CA LEU A 132 -9.79 17.07 27.26
C LEU A 132 -9.13 17.43 25.91
N HIS A 133 -8.17 18.37 25.90
CA HIS A 133 -7.40 18.66 24.69
C HIS A 133 -6.54 17.45 24.31
N ALA A 134 -5.93 16.79 25.31
CA ALA A 134 -5.12 15.60 25.11
C ALA A 134 -5.94 14.41 24.57
N PHE A 135 -7.13 14.18 25.14
CA PHE A 135 -8.06 13.15 24.64
C PHE A 135 -8.49 13.42 23.19
N THR A 136 -8.86 14.67 22.89
CA THR A 136 -9.32 15.07 21.56
C THR A 136 -8.21 14.96 20.51
N ALA A 137 -7.04 15.53 20.77
CA ALA A 137 -5.89 15.46 19.87
C ALA A 137 -5.39 14.02 19.71
N GLY A 138 -5.33 13.24 20.80
CA GLY A 138 -4.90 11.85 20.77
C GLY A 138 -5.88 10.94 20.04
N SER A 139 -7.18 11.24 20.07
CA SER A 139 -8.20 10.55 19.26
C SER A 139 -8.03 10.85 17.77
N ALA A 140 -7.80 12.12 17.41
CA ALA A 140 -7.52 12.52 16.03
C ALA A 140 -6.24 11.85 15.48
N LEU A 141 -5.19 11.74 16.30
CA LEU A 141 -3.95 11.03 15.96
C LEU A 141 -3.95 9.55 16.36
N ALA A 142 -5.11 8.97 16.73
CA ALA A 142 -5.30 7.52 16.77
C ALA A 142 -5.80 7.02 15.40
N SER A 143 -6.76 7.74 14.79
CA SER A 143 -7.35 7.45 13.48
C SER A 143 -6.33 7.35 12.34
N THR A 144 -6.29 6.23 11.63
CA THR A 144 -5.44 5.99 10.46
C THR A 144 -6.26 6.20 9.18
N SER A 145 -5.72 6.92 8.18
CA SER A 145 -6.47 7.16 6.93
C SER A 145 -6.32 5.97 5.98
N LEU A 146 -7.31 5.09 6.07
CA LEU A 146 -7.54 3.97 5.17
C LEU A 146 -7.40 4.37 3.69
N GLY A 147 -7.90 5.55 3.29
CA GLY A 147 -7.78 6.07 1.91
C GLY A 147 -6.32 6.34 1.50
N THR A 148 -5.53 7.01 2.36
CA THR A 148 -4.11 7.22 2.11
C THR A 148 -3.34 5.90 2.01
N THR A 149 -3.62 4.94 2.89
CA THR A 149 -2.95 3.64 2.94
C THR A 149 -3.24 2.83 1.67
N PHE A 150 -4.50 2.70 1.25
CA PHE A 150 -4.86 2.01 0.01
C PHE A 150 -4.22 2.64 -1.23
N TYR A 151 -4.31 3.97 -1.36
CA TYR A 151 -3.74 4.70 -2.49
C TYR A 151 -2.22 4.52 -2.58
N VAL A 152 -1.51 4.56 -1.44
CA VAL A 152 -0.06 4.34 -1.40
C VAL A 152 0.30 2.91 -1.76
N LEU A 153 -0.40 1.90 -1.21
CA LEU A 153 -0.16 0.49 -1.55
C LEU A 153 -0.29 0.28 -3.07
N ARG A 154 -1.41 0.71 -3.66
CA ARG A 154 -1.67 0.62 -5.11
C ARG A 154 -0.62 1.37 -5.95
N ALA A 155 -0.19 2.55 -5.51
CA ALA A 155 0.83 3.33 -6.19
C ALA A 155 2.19 2.59 -6.23
N GLN A 156 2.54 1.84 -5.17
CA GLN A 156 3.76 1.01 -5.15
C GLN A 156 3.60 -0.30 -5.96
N SER A 157 2.38 -0.83 -6.09
CA SER A 157 2.06 -1.98 -6.95
C SER A 157 2.03 -1.65 -8.45
N THR A 158 2.17 -0.38 -8.85
CA THR A 158 2.16 0.04 -10.27
C THR A 158 3.58 0.00 -10.87
N PRO A 159 3.82 -0.63 -12.05
CA PRO A 159 5.17 -0.81 -12.62
C PRO A 159 6.02 0.46 -12.77
N ALA A 160 5.38 1.61 -13.01
CA ALA A 160 6.05 2.89 -13.24
C ALA A 160 6.82 3.46 -12.02
N ALA A 161 6.64 2.89 -10.82
CA ALA A 161 7.39 3.30 -9.62
C ALA A 161 8.85 2.77 -9.59
N ARG A 162 9.23 1.86 -10.50
CA ARG A 162 10.60 1.33 -10.65
C ARG A 162 11.26 1.80 -11.94
N THR A 163 11.47 3.11 -12.09
CA THR A 163 12.20 3.77 -13.20
C THR A 163 13.71 3.48 -13.19
N GLY A 164 14.10 2.21 -13.10
CA GLY A 164 15.48 1.77 -12.97
C GLY A 164 15.69 0.26 -12.92
N GLN A 165 14.66 -0.56 -13.16
CA GLN A 165 14.79 -2.01 -13.30
C GLN A 165 14.53 -2.41 -14.75
N ASN A 166 15.41 -3.24 -15.32
CA ASN A 166 15.49 -3.50 -16.75
C ASN A 166 14.14 -3.93 -17.36
N VAL A 167 13.75 -3.24 -18.44
CA VAL A 167 12.57 -3.57 -19.26
C VAL A 167 12.83 -4.91 -19.95
N GLY A 168 12.29 -5.99 -19.37
CA GLY A 168 12.53 -7.35 -19.87
C GLY A 168 11.81 -8.48 -19.12
N SER A 169 11.46 -8.29 -17.84
CA SER A 169 10.59 -9.23 -17.11
C SER A 169 9.12 -8.96 -17.43
N LEU A 170 8.48 -9.90 -18.13
CA LEU A 170 7.07 -9.82 -18.58
C LEU A 170 6.03 -10.03 -17.45
N GLU A 171 6.47 -10.18 -16.20
CA GLU A 171 5.58 -10.39 -15.05
C GLU A 171 5.23 -9.05 -14.37
N PRO A 172 3.93 -8.79 -14.08
CA PRO A 172 3.55 -7.62 -13.30
C PRO A 172 4.15 -7.73 -11.88
N PRO A 173 4.55 -6.60 -11.26
CA PRO A 173 5.05 -6.62 -9.90
C PRO A 173 3.95 -7.16 -8.96
N PRO A 174 4.31 -8.01 -7.99
CA PRO A 174 3.34 -8.59 -7.07
C PRO A 174 2.67 -7.50 -6.23
N ASP A 175 1.35 -7.58 -6.10
CA ASP A 175 0.59 -6.58 -5.36
C ASP A 175 0.76 -6.75 -3.84
N LEU A 176 1.40 -5.77 -3.21
CA LEU A 176 1.62 -5.80 -1.76
C LEU A 176 0.31 -5.71 -0.98
N ALA A 177 -0.76 -5.17 -1.56
CA ALA A 177 -2.09 -5.13 -0.95
C ALA A 177 -2.66 -6.54 -0.69
N GLU A 178 -2.33 -7.52 -1.54
CA GLU A 178 -2.85 -8.89 -1.45
C GLU A 178 -2.05 -9.81 -0.51
N THR A 179 -0.89 -9.36 -0.02
CA THR A 179 -0.07 -10.12 0.93
C THR A 179 -0.76 -10.28 2.28
N ARG A 180 -0.40 -11.28 3.09
CA ARG A 180 -1.00 -11.43 4.44
C ARG A 180 -0.79 -10.17 5.28
N ILE A 181 0.38 -9.53 5.18
CA ILE A 181 0.66 -8.29 5.91
C ILE A 181 -0.09 -7.08 5.33
N GLY A 182 -0.25 -7.00 4.00
CA GLY A 182 -1.12 -6.02 3.34
C GLY A 182 -2.56 -6.11 3.86
N VAL A 183 -3.14 -7.30 3.82
CA VAL A 183 -4.50 -7.56 4.33
C VAL A 183 -4.60 -7.29 5.85
N THR A 184 -3.55 -7.56 6.63
CA THR A 184 -3.50 -7.23 8.08
C THR A 184 -3.50 -5.72 8.31
N LEU A 185 -2.72 -4.96 7.54
CA LEU A 185 -2.67 -3.50 7.57
C LEU A 185 -4.02 -2.89 7.20
N GLN A 186 -4.68 -3.41 6.15
CA GLN A 186 -6.01 -2.98 5.73
C GLN A 186 -7.08 -3.25 6.79
N ALA A 187 -7.09 -4.46 7.37
CA ALA A 187 -8.03 -4.82 8.42
C ALA A 187 -7.81 -3.97 9.69
N ALA A 188 -6.57 -3.63 10.03
CA ALA A 188 -6.26 -2.75 11.16
C ALA A 188 -6.75 -1.31 10.90
N ALA A 189 -6.52 -0.77 9.70
CA ALA A 189 -7.00 0.56 9.32
C ALA A 189 -8.55 0.66 9.30
N LEU A 190 -9.26 -0.41 8.91
CA LEU A 190 -10.71 -0.46 8.96
C LEU A 190 -11.26 -0.50 10.40
N ILE A 191 -10.58 -1.21 11.31
CA ILE A 191 -10.93 -1.21 12.74
C ILE A 191 -10.65 0.18 13.35
N ASP A 192 -9.52 0.81 13.01
CA ASP A 192 -9.19 2.16 13.44
C ASP A 192 -10.23 3.20 12.98
N ASP A 193 -10.84 3.06 11.79
CA ASP A 193 -11.94 3.91 11.31
C ASP A 193 -13.20 3.78 12.19
N VAL A 194 -13.64 2.55 12.45
CA VAL A 194 -14.81 2.28 13.30
C VAL A 194 -14.61 2.84 14.71
N VAL A 195 -13.42 2.65 15.31
CA VAL A 195 -13.13 3.20 16.64
C VAL A 195 -12.96 4.72 16.61
N ALA A 196 -12.40 5.30 15.54
CA ALA A 196 -12.31 6.75 15.39
C ALA A 196 -13.71 7.42 15.38
N LEU A 197 -14.71 6.78 14.76
CA LEU A 197 -16.10 7.23 14.85
C LEU A 197 -16.60 7.21 16.31
N VAL A 198 -16.30 6.17 17.09
CA VAL A 198 -16.70 6.10 18.51
C VAL A 198 -16.06 7.23 19.30
N LEU A 199 -14.76 7.47 19.11
CA LEU A 199 -14.05 8.55 19.78
C LEU A 199 -14.63 9.92 19.40
N LEU A 200 -14.96 10.14 18.13
CA LEU A 200 -15.67 11.34 17.66
C LEU A 200 -17.06 11.48 18.33
N ALA A 201 -17.83 10.40 18.40
CA ALA A 201 -19.14 10.40 19.06
C ALA A 201 -19.03 10.72 20.57
N VAL A 202 -18.01 10.18 21.27
CA VAL A 202 -17.70 10.51 22.67
C VAL A 202 -17.33 11.99 22.80
N ILE A 203 -16.48 12.54 21.93
CA ILE A 203 -16.10 13.95 21.92
C ILE A 203 -17.33 14.85 21.74
N VAL A 204 -18.14 14.63 20.69
CA VAL A 204 -19.35 15.42 20.44
C VAL A 204 -20.40 15.27 21.55
N SER A 205 -20.46 14.10 22.21
CA SER A 205 -21.34 13.87 23.36
C SER A 205 -20.87 14.63 24.60
N LEU A 206 -19.57 14.62 24.91
CA LEU A 206 -18.98 15.40 25.99
C LEU A 206 -19.18 16.92 25.77
N ALA A 207 -19.14 17.40 24.53
CA ALA A 207 -19.43 18.81 24.18
C ALA A 207 -20.85 19.26 24.57
N LYS A 208 -21.80 18.32 24.56
CA LYS A 208 -23.25 18.56 24.73
C LYS A 208 -23.78 18.17 26.11
N SER A 209 -23.04 17.36 26.88
CA SER A 209 -23.52 16.69 28.10
C SER A 209 -23.66 17.59 29.33
N GLN A 210 -23.66 18.93 29.18
CA GLN A 210 -23.76 19.86 30.31
C GLN A 210 -25.20 20.02 30.88
N GLY A 211 -26.19 19.25 30.39
CA GLY A 211 -27.59 19.39 30.82
C GLY A 211 -28.50 18.15 30.83
N ASN A 212 -28.12 16.98 30.28
CA ASN A 212 -28.97 15.77 30.39
C ASN A 212 -28.18 14.47 30.12
N THR A 213 -28.08 13.58 31.11
CA THR A 213 -27.19 12.40 31.07
C THR A 213 -27.87 11.08 30.64
N SER A 214 -29.21 11.04 30.61
CA SER A 214 -29.99 9.80 30.42
C SER A 214 -29.89 9.13 29.05
N ASN A 215 -29.37 9.83 28.02
CA ASN A 215 -29.27 9.30 26.65
C ASN A 215 -27.82 9.09 26.16
N LEU A 216 -26.81 9.44 26.97
CA LEU A 216 -25.40 9.49 26.54
C LEU A 216 -24.89 8.14 25.98
N GLY A 217 -25.18 7.05 26.70
CA GLY A 217 -24.76 5.69 26.32
C GLY A 217 -25.36 5.22 25.00
N TRP A 218 -26.61 5.59 24.69
CA TRP A 218 -27.24 5.27 23.41
C TRP A 218 -26.73 6.15 22.28
N THR A 219 -26.50 7.45 22.53
CA THR A 219 -25.94 8.38 21.54
C THR A 219 -24.55 7.95 21.06
N VAL A 220 -23.70 7.47 21.98
CA VAL A 220 -22.36 6.94 21.65
C VAL A 220 -22.41 5.49 21.16
N GLY A 221 -23.25 4.64 21.78
CA GLY A 221 -23.29 3.21 21.49
C GLY A 221 -23.97 2.84 20.17
N ARG A 222 -24.97 3.61 19.73
CA ARG A 222 -25.73 3.31 18.49
C ARG A 222 -24.82 3.22 17.25
N PRO A 223 -23.95 4.21 16.95
CA PRO A 223 -23.02 4.10 15.82
C PRO A 223 -22.05 2.93 15.89
N LEU A 224 -21.52 2.60 17.08
CA LEU A 224 -20.62 1.46 17.27
C LEU A 224 -21.33 0.13 17.01
N LEU A 225 -22.49 -0.07 17.65
CA LEU A 225 -23.29 -1.28 17.50
C LEU A 225 -23.74 -1.45 16.04
N ALA A 226 -24.15 -0.37 15.37
CA ALA A 226 -24.51 -0.39 13.96
C ALA A 226 -23.32 -0.76 13.06
N SER A 227 -22.12 -0.21 13.32
CA SER A 227 -20.91 -0.52 12.54
C SER A 227 -20.51 -2.00 12.68
N ILE A 228 -20.52 -2.53 13.92
CA ILE A 228 -20.25 -3.95 14.20
C ILE A 228 -21.32 -4.84 13.54
N ALA A 229 -22.60 -4.49 13.68
CA ALA A 229 -23.70 -5.23 13.06
C ALA A 229 -23.57 -5.28 11.54
N MET A 230 -23.21 -4.17 10.88
CA MET A 230 -22.95 -4.14 9.44
C MET A 230 -21.83 -5.11 9.05
N VAL A 231 -20.67 -5.06 9.71
CA VAL A 231 -19.53 -5.95 9.42
C VAL A 231 -19.88 -7.43 9.62
N LEU A 232 -20.70 -7.76 10.62
CA LEU A 232 -21.08 -9.14 10.93
C LEU A 232 -22.23 -9.67 10.05
N VAL A 233 -23.15 -8.81 9.61
CA VAL A 233 -24.36 -9.23 8.87
C VAL A 233 -24.18 -9.18 7.35
N ILE A 234 -23.47 -8.20 6.81
CA ILE A 234 -23.38 -8.01 5.35
C ILE A 234 -22.67 -9.17 4.62
N PRO A 235 -21.46 -9.62 5.05
CA PRO A 235 -20.78 -10.73 4.37
C PRO A 235 -21.59 -12.04 4.32
N PRO A 236 -22.21 -12.54 5.42
CA PRO A 236 -23.07 -13.72 5.32
C PRO A 236 -24.37 -13.44 4.55
N LEU A 237 -24.95 -12.24 4.62
CA LEU A 237 -26.13 -11.88 3.82
C LEU A 237 -25.82 -11.94 2.31
N GLY A 238 -24.63 -11.45 1.92
CA GLY A 238 -24.09 -11.58 0.56
C GLY A 238 -24.02 -13.04 0.11
N LEU A 239 -23.34 -13.88 0.89
CA LEU A 239 -23.11 -15.29 0.54
C LEU A 239 -24.36 -16.18 0.59
N ILE A 240 -25.24 -15.98 1.57
CA ILE A 240 -26.38 -16.87 1.85
C ILE A 240 -27.64 -16.46 1.10
N VAL A 241 -27.91 -15.16 0.96
CA VAL A 241 -29.18 -14.65 0.40
C VAL A 241 -28.98 -13.98 -0.95
N ALA A 242 -28.05 -13.03 -1.05
CA ALA A 242 -27.90 -12.23 -2.27
C ALA A 242 -27.29 -13.05 -3.41
N ARG A 243 -26.30 -13.91 -3.13
CA ARG A 243 -25.63 -14.78 -4.12
C ARG A 243 -26.59 -15.74 -4.85
N PRO A 244 -27.43 -16.57 -4.19
CA PRO A 244 -28.39 -17.41 -4.91
C PRO A 244 -29.47 -16.60 -5.63
N LEU A 245 -29.87 -15.45 -5.09
CA LEU A 245 -30.83 -14.55 -5.75
C LEU A 245 -30.24 -13.94 -7.03
N PHE A 246 -28.98 -13.48 -6.97
CA PHE A 246 -28.25 -12.92 -8.10
C PHE A 246 -28.12 -13.96 -9.23
N ARG A 247 -27.65 -15.17 -8.91
CA ARG A 247 -27.50 -16.27 -9.87
C ARG A 247 -28.82 -16.67 -10.55
N LYS A 248 -29.93 -16.64 -9.79
CA LYS A 248 -31.24 -17.04 -10.33
C LYS A 248 -31.88 -15.98 -11.24
N TRP A 249 -31.64 -14.69 -11.00
CA TRP A 249 -32.42 -13.61 -11.65
C TRP A 249 -31.60 -12.51 -12.34
N LEU A 250 -30.36 -12.24 -11.88
CA LEU A 250 -29.56 -11.08 -12.30
C LEU A 250 -28.31 -11.45 -13.09
N GLU A 251 -27.71 -12.62 -12.88
CA GLU A 251 -26.47 -13.03 -13.56
C GLU A 251 -26.66 -13.06 -15.10
N ALA A 252 -27.63 -13.83 -15.61
CA ALA A 252 -27.91 -13.91 -17.05
C ALA A 252 -28.26 -12.57 -17.76
N PRO A 253 -29.10 -11.65 -17.21
CA PRO A 253 -29.32 -10.35 -17.84
C PRO A 253 -28.12 -9.40 -17.72
N VAL A 254 -27.34 -9.46 -16.62
CA VAL A 254 -26.10 -8.67 -16.51
C VAL A 254 -25.07 -9.15 -17.52
N GLU A 255 -24.85 -10.46 -17.69
CA GLU A 255 -23.99 -11.02 -18.73
C GLU A 255 -24.42 -10.61 -20.15
N ARG A 256 -25.73 -10.58 -20.42
CA ARG A 256 -26.28 -10.21 -21.74
C ARG A 256 -26.05 -8.73 -22.09
N ILE A 257 -26.17 -7.83 -21.10
CA ILE A 257 -25.93 -6.38 -21.29
C ILE A 257 -24.43 -6.05 -21.20
N GLY A 258 -23.67 -6.88 -20.48
CA GLY A 258 -22.24 -6.73 -20.23
C GLY A 258 -21.92 -5.58 -19.28
N ARG A 259 -20.69 -5.07 -19.41
CA ARG A 259 -20.03 -4.11 -18.49
C ARG A 259 -20.86 -2.89 -18.08
N ASN A 260 -21.77 -2.41 -18.93
CA ASN A 260 -22.65 -1.29 -18.58
C ASN A 260 -23.66 -1.66 -17.47
N ALA A 261 -24.19 -2.88 -17.47
CA ALA A 261 -25.05 -3.38 -16.40
C ALA A 261 -24.25 -3.70 -15.13
N GLU A 262 -23.02 -4.20 -15.26
CA GLU A 262 -22.13 -4.43 -14.12
C GLU A 262 -21.81 -3.11 -13.39
N LEU A 263 -21.46 -2.06 -14.13
CA LEU A 263 -21.20 -0.73 -13.58
C LEU A 263 -22.46 -0.11 -12.96
N LEU A 264 -23.62 -0.21 -13.65
CA LEU A 264 -24.90 0.27 -13.12
C LEU A 264 -25.27 -0.42 -11.80
N LEU A 265 -25.19 -1.75 -11.76
CA LEU A 265 -25.46 -2.54 -10.56
C LEU A 265 -24.47 -2.20 -9.45
N GLY A 266 -23.18 -2.03 -9.78
CA GLY A 266 -22.16 -1.58 -8.84
C GLY A 266 -22.49 -0.24 -8.19
N MET A 267 -22.90 0.76 -8.98
CA MET A 267 -23.30 2.08 -8.49
C MET A 267 -24.62 2.06 -7.69
N VAL A 268 -25.59 1.23 -8.08
CA VAL A 268 -26.84 1.03 -7.34
C VAL A 268 -26.56 0.39 -5.97
N VAL A 269 -25.74 -0.67 -5.91
CA VAL A 269 -25.36 -1.30 -4.65
C VAL A 269 -24.54 -0.33 -3.79
N LEU A 270 -23.54 0.34 -4.34
CA LEU A 270 -22.75 1.35 -3.62
C LEU A 270 -23.64 2.44 -3.00
N SER A 271 -24.56 3.03 -3.78
CA SER A 271 -25.46 4.07 -3.28
C SER A 271 -26.43 3.56 -2.20
N GLY A 272 -26.96 2.34 -2.33
CA GLY A 272 -27.77 1.69 -1.30
C GLY A 272 -27.02 1.47 0.01
N PHE A 273 -25.77 1.02 -0.06
CA PHE A 273 -24.91 0.82 1.12
C PHE A 273 -24.46 2.14 1.77
N LEU A 274 -24.21 3.19 0.98
CA LEU A 274 -23.99 4.54 1.50
C LEU A 274 -25.23 5.05 2.27
N ALA A 275 -26.43 4.84 1.73
CA ALA A 275 -27.68 5.22 2.39
C ALA A 275 -27.88 4.43 3.70
N ILE A 276 -27.66 3.11 3.69
CA ILE A 276 -27.70 2.28 4.91
C ILE A 276 -26.72 2.81 5.94
N ALA A 277 -25.46 3.06 5.56
CA ALA A 277 -24.43 3.55 6.47
C ALA A 277 -24.80 4.92 7.08
N TYR A 278 -25.34 5.84 6.28
CA TYR A 278 -25.80 7.16 6.70
C TYR A 278 -26.96 7.08 7.72
N TYR A 279 -28.04 6.35 7.40
CA TYR A 279 -29.20 6.24 8.30
C TYR A 279 -28.88 5.43 9.57
N ALA A 280 -28.01 4.43 9.47
CA ALA A 280 -27.47 3.71 10.63
C ALA A 280 -26.59 4.59 11.53
N GLY A 281 -26.04 5.69 11.01
CA GLY A 281 -25.14 6.60 11.72
C GLY A 281 -23.69 6.10 11.82
N THR A 282 -23.24 5.36 10.81
CA THR A 282 -21.90 4.75 10.71
C THR A 282 -21.03 5.49 9.68
N THR A 283 -19.77 5.10 9.47
CA THR A 283 -18.93 5.76 8.44
C THR A 283 -19.41 5.37 7.03
N MET A 284 -19.49 6.36 6.13
CA MET A 284 -19.78 6.10 4.72
C MET A 284 -18.68 5.24 4.06
N LEU A 285 -17.46 5.31 4.58
CA LEU A 285 -16.32 4.49 4.13
C LEU A 285 -16.52 3.01 4.46
N LEU A 286 -17.00 2.68 5.67
CA LEU A 286 -17.36 1.30 6.02
C LEU A 286 -18.49 0.78 5.10
N GLY A 287 -19.51 1.61 4.84
CA GLY A 287 -20.57 1.28 3.89
C GLY A 287 -20.03 0.99 2.49
N ALA A 288 -19.15 1.85 1.98
CA ALA A 288 -18.49 1.68 0.68
C ALA A 288 -17.64 0.40 0.61
N TYR A 289 -16.83 0.13 1.62
CA TYR A 289 -16.02 -1.10 1.71
C TYR A 289 -16.91 -2.34 1.66
N LEU A 290 -17.95 -2.38 2.51
CA LEU A 290 -18.88 -3.50 2.61
C LEU A 290 -19.72 -3.69 1.35
N ALA A 291 -20.00 -2.62 0.59
CA ALA A 291 -20.63 -2.72 -0.74
C ALA A 291 -19.72 -3.47 -1.75
N GLY A 292 -18.42 -3.18 -1.74
CA GLY A 292 -17.43 -3.90 -2.55
C GLY A 292 -17.34 -5.38 -2.16
N VAL A 293 -17.21 -5.66 -0.86
CA VAL A 293 -17.18 -7.05 -0.32
C VAL A 293 -18.46 -7.80 -0.69
N PHE A 294 -19.62 -7.14 -0.64
CA PHE A 294 -20.90 -7.72 -1.03
C PHE A 294 -20.93 -8.08 -2.52
N LEU A 295 -20.57 -7.15 -3.42
CA LEU A 295 -20.52 -7.39 -4.87
C LEU A 295 -19.53 -8.49 -5.25
N HIS A 296 -18.33 -8.48 -4.67
CA HIS A 296 -17.33 -9.54 -4.86
C HIS A 296 -17.89 -10.94 -4.57
N SER A 297 -18.84 -11.06 -3.64
CA SER A 297 -19.41 -12.35 -3.23
C SER A 297 -20.48 -12.92 -4.20
N LEU A 298 -21.01 -12.13 -5.14
CA LEU A 298 -22.18 -12.50 -5.95
C LEU A 298 -21.87 -13.45 -7.13
N PRO A 299 -20.87 -13.20 -8.00
CA PRO A 299 -20.70 -13.96 -9.24
C PRO A 299 -20.47 -15.47 -9.05
N SER A 300 -20.77 -16.24 -10.09
CA SER A 300 -20.23 -17.59 -10.22
C SER A 300 -18.75 -17.57 -10.63
N PRO A 301 -17.90 -18.48 -10.11
CA PRO A 301 -16.54 -18.68 -10.64
C PRO A 301 -16.48 -19.04 -12.14
N THR A 302 -17.64 -19.36 -12.73
CA THR A 302 -17.83 -19.69 -14.15
C THR A 302 -18.49 -18.57 -14.96
N SER A 303 -18.89 -17.46 -14.31
CA SER A 303 -19.55 -16.32 -14.96
C SER A 303 -18.53 -15.42 -15.66
N THR A 304 -18.99 -14.67 -16.67
CA THR A 304 -18.19 -13.60 -17.28
C THR A 304 -18.28 -12.27 -16.54
N VAL A 305 -19.14 -12.16 -15.51
CA VAL A 305 -19.32 -10.94 -14.71
C VAL A 305 -18.12 -10.71 -13.79
N ASP A 306 -17.44 -9.58 -14.00
CA ASP A 306 -16.30 -9.16 -13.18
C ASP A 306 -16.40 -7.66 -12.85
N PHE A 307 -17.03 -7.39 -11.70
CA PHE A 307 -17.17 -6.04 -11.16
C PHE A 307 -15.82 -5.35 -10.91
N GLN A 308 -14.77 -6.10 -10.55
CA GLN A 308 -13.43 -5.58 -10.28
C GLN A 308 -12.78 -5.08 -11.57
N CYS A 309 -12.76 -5.93 -12.61
CA CYS A 309 -12.22 -5.58 -13.93
C CYS A 309 -12.98 -4.43 -14.58
N THR A 310 -14.33 -4.46 -14.55
CA THR A 310 -15.16 -3.39 -15.10
C THR A 310 -14.93 -2.06 -14.37
N TYR A 311 -14.88 -2.07 -13.03
CA TYR A 311 -14.62 -0.86 -12.25
C TYR A 311 -13.22 -0.28 -12.51
N SER A 312 -12.18 -1.12 -12.48
CA SER A 312 -10.79 -0.74 -12.75
C SER A 312 -10.61 -0.16 -14.17
N THR A 313 -11.36 -0.68 -15.15
CA THR A 313 -11.33 -0.20 -16.53
C THR A 313 -12.01 1.16 -16.71
N TRP A 314 -13.22 1.35 -16.16
CA TRP A 314 -14.04 2.54 -16.42
C TRP A 314 -13.85 3.66 -15.38
N VAL A 315 -13.81 3.32 -14.10
CA VAL A 315 -13.70 4.28 -12.98
C VAL A 315 -12.24 4.51 -12.61
N GLY A 316 -11.39 3.49 -12.71
CA GLY A 316 -9.96 3.57 -12.38
C GLY A 316 -9.20 4.76 -13.01
N PRO A 317 -9.38 5.10 -14.31
CA PRO A 317 -8.76 6.27 -14.92
C PRO A 317 -9.22 7.60 -14.32
N LEU A 318 -10.54 7.76 -14.10
CA LEU A 318 -11.12 8.95 -13.46
C LEU A 318 -10.67 9.06 -12.01
N GLN A 319 -10.62 7.94 -11.29
CA GLN A 319 -10.17 7.86 -9.92
C GLN A 319 -8.71 8.31 -9.80
N LYS A 320 -7.84 7.77 -10.68
CA LYS A 320 -6.42 8.11 -10.71
C LYS A 320 -6.16 9.56 -11.06
N HIS A 321 -6.88 10.12 -12.03
CA HIS A 321 -6.53 11.40 -12.66
C HIS A 321 -7.39 12.60 -12.27
N LEU A 322 -8.53 12.41 -11.60
CA LEU A 322 -9.42 13.50 -11.19
C LEU A 322 -9.80 13.39 -9.72
N PHE A 323 -10.45 12.29 -9.32
CA PHE A 323 -11.03 12.18 -7.98
C PHE A 323 -9.99 12.05 -6.85
N ALA A 324 -8.94 11.24 -7.01
CA ALA A 324 -7.87 11.16 -6.00
C ALA A 324 -7.06 12.47 -5.88
N PRO A 325 -6.63 13.14 -6.97
CA PRO A 325 -6.03 14.48 -6.87
C PRO A 325 -6.93 15.50 -6.15
N PHE A 326 -8.24 15.50 -6.43
CA PHE A 326 -9.20 16.37 -5.73
C PHE A 326 -9.27 16.05 -4.24
N PHE A 327 -9.36 14.76 -3.86
CA PHE A 327 -9.30 14.32 -2.46
C PHE A 327 -8.05 14.82 -1.73
N PHE A 328 -6.86 14.60 -2.30
CA PHE A 328 -5.62 15.03 -1.66
C PHE A 328 -5.49 16.57 -1.63
N SER A 329 -5.99 17.29 -2.63
CA SER A 329 -6.05 18.75 -2.61
C SER A 329 -7.01 19.31 -1.55
N SER A 330 -8.13 18.63 -1.27
CA SER A 330 -9.11 19.10 -0.28
C SER A 330 -8.64 18.94 1.18
N ILE A 331 -7.76 17.96 1.44
CA ILE A 331 -6.96 17.92 2.67
C ILE A 331 -6.10 19.19 2.76
N GLY A 332 -5.48 19.62 1.66
CA GLY A 332 -4.69 20.85 1.58
C GLY A 332 -5.50 22.12 1.86
N PHE A 333 -6.72 22.25 1.31
CA PHE A 333 -7.61 23.38 1.60
C PHE A 333 -7.95 23.48 3.10
N SER A 334 -8.13 22.33 3.75
CA SER A 334 -8.56 22.23 5.15
C SER A 334 -7.48 22.59 6.20
N ILE A 335 -6.23 22.83 5.79
CA ILE A 335 -5.10 23.11 6.69
C ILE A 335 -4.93 24.63 6.88
N PRO A 336 -5.04 25.20 8.10
CA PRO A 336 -4.84 26.63 8.39
C PRO A 336 -3.36 27.04 8.37
N PHE A 337 -2.69 26.82 7.23
CA PHE A 337 -1.24 26.89 7.05
C PHE A 337 -0.63 28.20 7.56
N LEU A 338 -1.26 29.35 7.31
CA LEU A 338 -0.73 30.66 7.74
C LEU A 338 -0.65 30.81 9.27
N GLN A 339 -1.59 30.22 10.03
CA GLN A 339 -1.64 30.32 11.49
C GLN A 339 -0.65 29.37 12.18
N MET A 340 -0.23 28.33 11.47
CA MET A 340 0.65 27.27 11.95
C MET A 340 2.10 27.75 12.16
N TRP A 341 2.54 28.82 11.50
CA TRP A 341 3.94 29.31 11.52
C TRP A 341 4.36 30.10 12.78
N ARG A 342 3.71 29.90 13.92
CA ARG A 342 4.16 30.44 15.21
C ARG A 342 5.21 29.52 15.82
N GLY A 343 6.40 30.03 16.15
CA GLY A 343 7.55 29.20 16.59
C GLY A 343 7.27 28.19 17.71
N ARG A 344 6.43 28.56 18.71
CA ARG A 344 5.97 27.65 19.78
C ARG A 344 5.15 26.47 19.24
N ILE A 345 4.27 26.73 18.28
CA ILE A 345 3.37 25.74 17.68
C ILE A 345 4.19 24.77 16.81
N ILE A 346 5.14 25.30 16.02
CA ILE A 346 6.00 24.48 15.15
C ILE A 346 6.76 23.42 15.95
N TRP A 347 7.52 23.78 16.98
CA TRP A 347 8.32 22.79 17.70
C TRP A 347 7.44 21.80 18.48
N ARG A 348 6.34 22.27 19.10
CA ARG A 348 5.37 21.40 19.79
C ARG A 348 4.75 20.41 18.82
N GLY A 349 4.36 20.86 17.62
CA GLY A 349 3.81 20.05 16.54
C GLY A 349 4.80 19.01 15.99
N ILE A 350 6.07 19.38 15.80
CA ILE A 350 7.13 18.45 15.37
C ILE A 350 7.39 17.37 16.42
N VAL A 351 7.57 17.75 17.69
CA VAL A 351 7.75 16.78 18.80
C VAL A 351 6.55 15.85 18.90
N TYR A 352 5.34 16.38 18.76
CA TYR A 352 4.10 15.59 18.77
C TYR A 352 4.03 14.63 17.57
N ALA A 353 4.38 15.08 16.36
CA ALA A 353 4.46 14.23 15.16
C ALA A 353 5.44 13.07 15.32
N ILE A 354 6.66 13.34 15.81
CA ILE A 354 7.69 12.33 16.03
C ILE A 354 7.19 11.29 17.04
N LEU A 355 6.63 11.74 18.16
CA LEU A 355 6.10 10.84 19.20
C LEU A 355 4.96 9.96 18.66
N MET A 356 4.11 10.48 17.77
CA MET A 356 3.04 9.71 17.13
C MET A 356 3.52 8.75 16.04
N ALA A 357 4.51 9.15 15.25
CA ALA A 357 5.16 8.27 14.29
C ALA A 357 5.85 7.09 15.00
N LEU A 358 6.51 7.33 16.13
CA LEU A 358 7.05 6.28 17.01
C LEU A 358 5.93 5.42 17.61
N GLY A 359 4.85 6.02 18.11
CA GLY A 359 3.71 5.31 18.69
C GLY A 359 3.03 4.32 17.73
N LYS A 360 2.82 4.70 16.46
CA LYS A 360 2.35 3.76 15.42
C LYS A 360 3.46 2.82 14.93
N GLY A 361 4.71 3.27 14.87
CA GLY A 361 5.86 2.40 14.56
C GLY A 361 5.98 1.20 15.52
N LEU A 362 5.73 1.42 16.82
CA LEU A 362 5.70 0.37 17.84
C LEU A 362 4.61 -0.70 17.60
N VAL A 363 3.54 -0.40 16.86
CA VAL A 363 2.53 -1.39 16.48
C VAL A 363 3.15 -2.50 15.62
N GLY A 364 4.19 -2.20 14.83
CA GLY A 364 4.95 -3.20 14.09
C GLY A 364 5.54 -4.31 14.96
N LEU A 365 5.83 -4.03 16.24
CA LEU A 365 6.34 -5.03 17.19
C LEU A 365 5.35 -6.18 17.44
N THR A 366 4.04 -5.98 17.20
CA THR A 366 3.04 -7.06 17.27
C THR A 366 3.35 -8.23 16.35
N VAL A 367 3.88 -7.95 15.14
CA VAL A 367 4.33 -8.96 14.18
C VAL A 367 5.51 -9.74 14.73
N VAL A 368 6.51 -9.03 15.29
CA VAL A 368 7.71 -9.65 15.88
C VAL A 368 7.34 -10.55 17.06
N ILE A 369 6.43 -10.09 17.93
CA ILE A 369 5.92 -10.86 19.06
C ILE A 369 5.17 -12.09 18.54
N GLN A 370 4.30 -11.94 17.54
CA GLN A 370 3.57 -13.07 16.96
C GLN A 370 4.54 -14.11 16.36
N ASP A 371 5.51 -13.70 15.55
CA ASP A 371 6.47 -14.64 14.93
C ASP A 371 7.45 -15.24 15.94
N THR A 372 7.63 -14.61 17.10
CA THR A 372 8.40 -15.20 18.23
C THR A 372 7.59 -16.28 18.96
N ILE A 373 6.29 -16.06 19.17
CA ILE A 373 5.41 -17.01 19.89
C ILE A 373 4.92 -18.14 18.98
N ARG A 374 4.64 -17.82 17.72
CA ARG A 374 4.15 -18.72 16.68
C ARG A 374 5.01 -18.51 15.42
N PRO A 375 6.25 -19.04 15.39
CA PRO A 375 7.08 -18.94 14.20
C PRO A 375 6.31 -19.48 13.00
N PRO A 376 6.27 -18.76 11.88
CA PRO A 376 5.44 -19.13 10.74
C PRO A 376 5.81 -20.53 10.28
N THR A 377 4.82 -21.44 10.29
CA THR A 377 5.02 -22.79 9.78
C THR A 377 5.48 -22.68 8.34
N ASN A 378 6.65 -23.24 8.08
CA ASN A 378 7.48 -22.86 6.94
C ASN A 378 7.00 -23.58 5.67
N VAL A 379 5.76 -23.31 5.25
CA VAL A 379 5.10 -23.90 4.07
C VAL A 379 5.95 -23.65 2.82
N GLY A 380 6.57 -22.47 2.72
CA GLY A 380 7.55 -22.16 1.68
C GLY A 380 8.81 -23.03 1.76
N SER A 381 9.32 -23.36 2.96
CA SER A 381 10.51 -24.21 3.09
C SER A 381 10.22 -25.70 2.89
N ALA A 382 9.04 -26.19 3.30
CA ALA A 382 8.60 -27.55 2.98
C ALA A 382 8.42 -27.73 1.48
N LYS A 383 7.82 -26.73 0.80
CA LYS A 383 7.69 -26.73 -0.65
C LYS A 383 9.03 -26.55 -1.37
N ARG A 384 9.95 -25.71 -0.87
CA ARG A 384 11.32 -25.61 -1.38
C ARG A 384 12.09 -26.93 -1.22
N HIS A 385 11.97 -27.63 -0.09
CA HIS A 385 12.58 -28.96 0.05
C HIS A 385 11.98 -29.97 -0.92
N ALA A 386 10.65 -29.99 -1.08
CA ALA A 386 9.99 -30.87 -2.06
C ALA A 386 10.38 -30.53 -3.51
N GLU A 387 10.40 -29.26 -3.90
CA GLU A 387 10.80 -28.80 -5.24
C GLU A 387 12.31 -28.99 -5.49
N GLU A 388 13.16 -28.90 -4.46
CA GLU A 388 14.60 -29.17 -4.56
C GLU A 388 14.91 -30.69 -4.57
N GLU A 389 14.13 -31.51 -3.85
CA GLU A 389 14.16 -32.97 -3.98
C GLU A 389 13.66 -33.42 -5.36
N GLU A 390 12.57 -32.83 -5.87
CA GLU A 390 12.06 -33.11 -7.22
C GLU A 390 13.03 -32.64 -8.31
N ARG A 391 13.76 -31.54 -8.09
CA ARG A 391 14.81 -31.06 -8.98
C ARG A 391 16.06 -31.96 -8.93
N LYS A 392 16.38 -32.54 -7.77
CA LYS A 392 17.46 -33.54 -7.60
C LYS A 392 17.07 -34.93 -8.12
N SER A 393 15.77 -35.28 -8.13
CA SER A 393 15.28 -36.55 -8.70
C SER A 393 15.16 -36.49 -10.23
N LYS A 394 14.89 -35.31 -10.79
CA LYS A 394 14.89 -35.04 -12.25
C LYS A 394 16.29 -34.81 -12.84
N GLU A 395 17.34 -34.83 -12.03
CA GLU A 395 18.72 -34.76 -12.51
C GLU A 395 19.10 -36.11 -13.15
N PRO A 396 19.43 -36.17 -14.45
CA PRO A 396 19.69 -37.45 -15.12
C PRO A 396 20.93 -38.12 -14.52
N GLU A 397 20.80 -39.43 -14.28
CA GLU A 397 21.73 -40.26 -13.48
C GLU A 397 23.20 -40.18 -13.94
N VAL A 398 23.42 -39.85 -15.21
CA VAL A 398 24.72 -39.56 -15.83
C VAL A 398 25.53 -38.50 -15.06
N GLY A 399 24.90 -37.42 -14.57
CA GLY A 399 25.61 -36.33 -13.86
C GLY A 399 26.17 -36.75 -12.51
N ARG A 400 25.48 -37.67 -11.82
CA ARG A 400 25.87 -38.21 -10.50
C ARG A 400 26.96 -39.27 -10.58
N ILE A 401 27.16 -39.87 -11.76
CA ILE A 401 28.23 -40.83 -12.04
C ILE A 401 29.53 -40.07 -12.37
N TRP A 402 29.47 -39.08 -13.28
CA TRP A 402 30.66 -38.31 -13.67
C TRP A 402 31.29 -37.51 -12.52
N SER A 403 30.47 -36.91 -11.66
CA SER A 403 30.93 -36.18 -10.46
C SER A 403 31.54 -37.08 -9.36
N ARG A 404 31.25 -38.39 -9.38
CA ARG A 404 31.88 -39.38 -8.47
C ARG A 404 33.17 -39.99 -9.02
N ILE A 405 33.35 -39.99 -10.34
CA ILE A 405 34.55 -40.52 -11.00
C ILE A 405 35.66 -39.44 -11.04
N PHE A 406 35.31 -38.18 -11.31
CA PHE A 406 36.27 -37.07 -11.33
C PHE A 406 36.20 -36.23 -10.06
N GLY A 407 36.76 -36.78 -8.99
CA GLY A 407 37.14 -35.99 -7.82
C GLY A 407 38.21 -34.95 -8.17
N THR A 408 38.12 -33.78 -7.54
CA THR A 408 39.00 -32.62 -7.73
C THR A 408 40.49 -32.96 -7.72
N ARG A 409 41.20 -32.47 -8.74
CA ARG A 409 42.64 -32.24 -8.71
C ARG A 409 42.95 -30.87 -9.28
N ASP A 410 43.73 -30.10 -8.53
CA ASP A 410 44.10 -28.73 -8.86
C ASP A 410 45.01 -28.68 -10.10
N ALA A 411 44.78 -27.68 -10.97
CA ALA A 411 45.75 -27.27 -11.98
C ALA A 411 45.58 -25.78 -12.33
N VAL A 412 46.66 -25.04 -12.11
CA VAL A 412 46.87 -23.64 -12.50
C VAL A 412 47.25 -23.57 -14.00
N ASP A 413 46.92 -22.44 -14.65
CA ASP A 413 47.40 -21.96 -15.97
C ASP A 413 47.57 -22.92 -17.16
N ALA A 414 46.71 -22.80 -18.18
CA ALA A 414 47.13 -22.82 -19.59
C ALA A 414 46.05 -22.31 -20.60
N LYS A 415 46.27 -21.11 -21.12
CA LYS A 415 46.17 -20.70 -22.54
C LYS A 415 45.22 -21.47 -23.50
N LYS A 416 44.08 -20.83 -23.80
CA LYS A 416 43.54 -20.50 -25.15
C LYS A 416 43.62 -21.59 -26.26
N ASP A 417 42.47 -22.09 -26.71
CA ASP A 417 41.91 -21.77 -28.05
C ASP A 417 40.44 -22.26 -28.20
N LYS A 418 39.68 -21.59 -29.08
CA LYS A 418 38.30 -21.96 -29.45
C LYS A 418 38.33 -22.92 -30.65
N PRO A 419 37.27 -23.73 -30.82
CA PRO A 419 36.60 -23.68 -32.11
C PRO A 419 35.08 -23.41 -32.00
N VAL A 420 34.52 -22.98 -33.14
CA VAL A 420 33.11 -22.61 -33.31
C VAL A 420 32.32 -23.82 -33.82
N ALA A 421 31.14 -24.07 -33.25
CA ALA A 421 30.06 -24.85 -33.85
C ALA A 421 28.79 -24.00 -33.76
N ILE A 422 28.41 -23.29 -34.83
CA ILE A 422 27.44 -23.76 -35.84
C ILE A 422 26.11 -24.17 -35.18
N ALA A 423 25.16 -23.24 -35.20
CA ALA A 423 23.76 -23.53 -34.94
C ALA A 423 23.09 -24.07 -36.21
N MET A 424 22.16 -25.00 -36.04
CA MET A 424 21.14 -25.32 -37.06
C MET A 424 19.77 -24.97 -36.50
N SER A 425 19.06 -24.09 -37.20
CA SER A 425 17.63 -23.85 -37.02
C SER A 425 16.94 -23.94 -38.38
N SER A 426 15.74 -24.51 -38.38
CA SER A 426 14.95 -24.80 -39.57
C SER A 426 14.33 -23.53 -40.17
N ALA A 427 14.39 -23.39 -41.50
CA ALA A 427 13.45 -22.58 -42.27
C ALA A 427 13.37 -23.11 -43.70
N ALA A 428 12.18 -23.57 -44.10
CA ALA A 428 11.92 -24.07 -45.45
C ALA A 428 11.53 -22.95 -46.41
N GLU A 429 12.32 -22.82 -47.49
CA GLU A 429 11.83 -22.85 -48.87
C GLU A 429 10.75 -21.85 -49.34
N ARG A 430 11.20 -20.79 -50.05
CA ARG A 430 10.51 -20.25 -51.24
C ARG A 430 11.44 -19.38 -52.11
N ASN A 431 11.08 -19.29 -53.39
CA ASN A 431 11.59 -18.37 -54.43
C ASN A 431 12.88 -18.74 -55.20
N ARG A 432 12.73 -19.71 -56.11
CA ARG A 432 12.79 -19.54 -57.58
C ARG A 432 13.67 -18.41 -58.18
N ALA A 433 14.58 -18.83 -59.07
CA ALA A 433 15.37 -18.06 -60.04
C ALA A 433 16.48 -17.13 -59.47
N GLY A 434 17.69 -17.08 -60.02
CA GLY A 434 18.31 -17.89 -61.09
C GLY A 434 19.33 -17.08 -61.91
N HIS A 435 20.51 -17.68 -62.19
CA HIS A 435 21.61 -17.13 -63.04
C HIS A 435 22.30 -15.86 -62.46
N VAL A 436 23.59 -15.55 -62.70
CA VAL A 436 24.74 -16.30 -63.25
C VAL A 436 26.06 -15.68 -62.68
N HIS A 437 27.12 -16.48 -62.65
CA HIS A 437 28.54 -16.15 -62.33
C HIS A 437 29.21 -15.17 -63.36
N PRO A 438 30.54 -14.84 -63.33
CA PRO A 438 31.63 -15.00 -62.34
C PRO A 438 32.58 -13.75 -62.21
N LEU A 439 33.80 -13.96 -61.65
CA LEU A 439 35.08 -13.22 -61.85
C LEU A 439 35.33 -11.95 -61.00
N THR A 440 36.19 -11.91 -59.96
CA THR A 440 37.68 -12.08 -59.82
C THR A 440 38.46 -10.73 -59.91
N PRO A 441 39.75 -10.59 -59.47
CA PRO A 441 40.09 -10.15 -58.10
C PRO A 441 41.24 -9.08 -58.05
N ILE A 442 42.01 -9.04 -56.94
CA ILE A 442 43.40 -8.52 -56.77
C ILE A 442 43.59 -7.08 -56.26
N SER A 443 44.22 -6.94 -55.07
CA SER A 443 45.50 -6.22 -54.78
C SER A 443 45.62 -5.98 -53.25
N THR A 444 46.46 -6.67 -52.45
CA THR A 444 47.94 -6.76 -52.34
C THR A 444 48.60 -5.78 -51.34
N ARG A 445 49.44 -6.35 -50.44
CA ARG A 445 50.63 -5.77 -49.74
C ARG A 445 50.39 -4.64 -48.72
N GLY A 446 51.21 -4.46 -47.67
CA GLY A 446 52.38 -5.20 -47.14
C GLY A 446 52.71 -4.70 -45.72
N ALA A 447 53.27 -5.52 -44.80
CA ALA A 447 54.72 -5.62 -44.47
C ALA A 447 55.27 -4.36 -43.72
N THR A 448 56.10 -4.38 -42.65
CA THR A 448 57.20 -5.28 -42.18
C THR A 448 57.59 -5.05 -40.69
N ASN A 449 58.08 -6.09 -39.98
CA ASN A 449 59.33 -6.19 -39.13
C ASN A 449 59.64 -5.17 -37.97
N ASP A 450 60.39 -5.42 -36.88
CA ASP A 450 61.06 -6.61 -36.25
C ASP A 450 61.52 -6.33 -34.76
N PRO A 451 62.17 -7.27 -33.99
CA PRO A 451 62.14 -7.32 -32.50
C PRO A 451 63.50 -7.29 -31.73
N LYS A 452 63.47 -7.61 -30.40
CA LYS A 452 64.56 -8.10 -29.47
C LYS A 452 63.97 -8.40 -28.04
N SER A 453 64.61 -9.06 -27.05
CA SER A 453 65.54 -10.22 -26.97
C SER A 453 65.95 -10.58 -25.51
N THR A 454 66.04 -11.88 -25.12
CA THR A 454 66.93 -12.52 -24.08
C THR A 454 66.86 -12.10 -22.57
N ALA A 455 67.20 -12.91 -21.52
CA ALA A 455 67.59 -14.34 -21.36
C ALA A 455 67.64 -14.86 -19.87
N LEU A 456 67.28 -16.15 -19.63
CA LEU A 456 67.90 -17.27 -18.84
C LEU A 456 68.37 -17.17 -17.32
N PRO A 457 68.62 -18.30 -16.59
CA PRO A 457 68.28 -18.49 -15.15
C PRO A 457 69.35 -19.21 -14.24
N SER A 458 68.97 -19.58 -13.00
CA SER A 458 69.63 -20.51 -12.04
C SER A 458 68.76 -20.72 -10.75
N ASP A 459 68.77 -21.78 -9.92
CA ASP A 459 69.17 -23.22 -10.00
C ASP A 459 68.81 -24.01 -8.69
N ILE A 460 68.80 -25.38 -8.72
CA ILE A 460 69.20 -26.36 -7.64
C ILE A 460 68.44 -26.33 -6.25
N SER A 461 68.04 -27.39 -5.51
CA SER A 461 68.43 -28.82 -5.29
C SER A 461 67.40 -29.66 -4.45
N SER A 462 67.44 -31.01 -4.57
CA SER A 462 67.24 -32.10 -3.53
C SER A 462 66.04 -32.09 -2.53
N SER A 463 65.47 -33.20 -2.03
CA SER A 463 65.83 -34.64 -1.97
C SER A 463 64.64 -35.54 -1.53
N THR A 464 64.54 -36.76 -2.11
CA THR A 464 64.34 -38.13 -1.51
C THR A 464 63.58 -38.34 -0.15
N GLN A 465 62.84 -39.43 0.19
CA GLN A 465 62.69 -40.86 -0.24
C GLN A 465 61.23 -41.40 0.05
N VAL A 466 60.58 -42.28 -0.74
CA VAL A 466 60.53 -43.78 -0.86
C VAL A 466 59.54 -44.54 0.08
N VAL A 467 58.94 -45.62 -0.46
CA VAL A 467 58.20 -46.79 0.13
C VAL A 467 56.64 -46.83 0.07
N SER A 468 56.15 -47.88 -0.58
CA SER A 468 54.83 -48.58 -0.50
C SER A 468 55.13 -50.06 -0.10
N PRO A 469 54.22 -50.94 0.40
CA PRO A 469 52.88 -51.19 -0.16
C PRO A 469 51.75 -51.74 0.78
N SER A 470 50.58 -51.94 0.14
CA SER A 470 49.35 -52.71 0.47
C SER A 470 49.29 -53.73 1.64
N ILE A 471 48.10 -53.83 2.26
CA ILE A 471 47.33 -55.10 2.47
C ILE A 471 45.83 -54.82 2.74
N THR A 472 44.98 -55.73 2.25
CA THR A 472 43.50 -55.77 2.41
C THR A 472 43.07 -56.35 3.76
N THR A 473 41.97 -55.86 4.39
CA THR A 473 40.93 -56.68 5.08
C THR A 473 39.71 -55.81 5.44
N SER A 474 38.50 -56.38 5.33
CA SER A 474 37.22 -55.76 5.66
C SER A 474 36.89 -55.79 7.16
N ALA A 475 36.14 -54.80 7.68
CA ALA A 475 34.90 -54.95 8.47
C ALA A 475 34.60 -53.82 9.48
N THR A 476 33.30 -53.68 9.77
CA THR A 476 32.67 -53.08 10.97
C THR A 476 32.39 -51.57 10.96
N LEU A 477 31.09 -51.26 10.95
CA LEU A 477 30.50 -49.94 11.19
C LEU A 477 30.70 -49.49 12.64
N VAL A 478 31.26 -48.29 12.83
CA VAL A 478 31.04 -47.47 14.04
C VAL A 478 30.84 -46.03 13.59
N ALA A 479 29.70 -45.44 13.93
CA ALA A 479 29.41 -44.04 13.63
C ALA A 479 30.08 -43.11 14.66
N PRO A 480 30.64 -41.94 14.26
CA PRO A 480 31.16 -40.96 15.21
C PRO A 480 30.00 -40.25 15.95
N PRO A 481 30.22 -39.81 17.20
CA PRO A 481 29.17 -39.17 18.00
C PRO A 481 28.79 -37.79 17.43
N PRO A 482 27.52 -37.36 17.59
CA PRO A 482 27.06 -36.09 17.05
C PRO A 482 27.69 -34.91 17.79
N SER A 483 28.45 -34.08 17.07
CA SER A 483 28.95 -32.81 17.57
C SER A 483 27.78 -31.89 17.95
N ARG A 484 27.70 -31.48 19.22
CA ARG A 484 26.73 -30.47 19.68
C ARG A 484 26.99 -29.13 18.99
N GLN A 485 26.23 -28.82 17.95
CA GLN A 485 26.20 -27.48 17.38
C GLN A 485 25.55 -26.51 18.37
N SER A 486 26.19 -25.36 18.61
CA SER A 486 25.68 -24.32 19.49
C SER A 486 24.39 -23.69 18.92
N SER A 487 23.32 -23.72 19.71
CA SER A 487 21.97 -23.38 19.29
C SER A 487 21.68 -21.86 19.24
N SER A 488 22.60 -21.05 18.69
CA SER A 488 22.51 -19.57 18.65
C SER A 488 22.55 -18.87 17.26
N PRO A 489 22.10 -19.46 16.13
CA PRO A 489 21.88 -18.70 14.90
C PRO A 489 20.40 -18.47 14.52
N ARG A 490 19.42 -19.11 15.20
CA ARG A 490 18.01 -19.07 14.76
C ARG A 490 17.27 -17.75 15.03
N ILE A 491 17.64 -17.03 16.10
CA ILE A 491 16.93 -15.80 16.52
C ILE A 491 17.33 -14.63 15.62
N SER A 492 18.60 -14.51 15.25
CA SER A 492 19.10 -13.46 14.36
C SER A 492 18.54 -13.59 12.94
N SER A 493 18.38 -14.81 12.41
CA SER A 493 17.71 -15.03 11.12
C SER A 493 16.22 -14.69 11.17
N LEU A 494 15.51 -15.08 12.24
CA LEU A 494 14.09 -14.72 12.43
C LEU A 494 13.90 -13.20 12.50
N LEU A 495 14.73 -12.48 13.25
CA LEU A 495 14.63 -11.02 13.34
C LEU A 495 14.91 -10.33 12.00
N HIS A 496 15.88 -10.82 11.21
CA HIS A 496 16.20 -10.26 9.89
C HIS A 496 15.03 -10.34 8.89
N ASP A 497 14.23 -11.41 8.96
CA ASP A 497 13.11 -11.65 8.03
C ASP A 497 11.78 -11.06 8.53
N THR A 498 11.63 -10.84 9.84
CA THR A 498 10.39 -10.29 10.46
C THR A 498 10.41 -8.77 10.62
N LEU A 499 11.59 -8.16 10.81
CA LEU A 499 11.74 -6.70 10.94
C LEU A 499 11.19 -5.90 9.73
N PRO A 500 11.35 -6.32 8.46
CA PRO A 500 10.73 -5.63 7.32
C PRO A 500 9.20 -5.64 7.38
N THR A 501 8.60 -6.75 7.81
CA THR A 501 7.15 -6.94 7.96
C THR A 501 6.59 -6.07 9.09
N ALA A 502 7.31 -6.03 10.23
CA ALA A 502 7.03 -5.13 11.33
C ALA A 502 7.08 -3.65 10.90
N ALA A 503 8.14 -3.27 10.17
CA ALA A 503 8.29 -1.92 9.64
C ALA A 503 7.17 -1.56 8.64
N PHE A 504 6.78 -2.49 7.76
CA PHE A 504 5.67 -2.30 6.83
C PHE A 504 4.35 -2.00 7.56
N LEU A 505 3.99 -2.79 8.56
CA LEU A 505 2.76 -2.57 9.34
C LEU A 505 2.83 -1.27 10.13
N GLY A 506 3.91 -1.04 10.88
CA GLY A 506 4.06 0.14 11.72
C GLY A 506 4.05 1.44 10.93
N VAL A 507 4.80 1.52 9.82
CA VAL A 507 4.87 2.70 8.95
C VAL A 507 3.57 2.91 8.17
N GLY A 508 2.93 1.83 7.69
CA GLY A 508 1.64 1.89 7.00
C GLY A 508 0.50 2.47 7.86
N LEU A 509 0.61 2.37 9.19
CA LEU A 509 -0.36 2.94 10.14
C LEU A 509 -0.02 4.37 10.60
N ILE A 510 1.14 4.94 10.26
CA ILE A 510 1.49 6.34 10.57
C ILE A 510 0.58 7.32 9.81
N ALA A 511 0.20 6.97 8.59
CA ALA A 511 -0.51 7.85 7.66
C ALA A 511 -1.85 8.34 8.24
N ARG A 512 -1.99 9.67 8.32
CA ARG A 512 -3.22 10.36 8.74
C ARG A 512 -3.89 11.00 7.54
N GLY A 513 -5.17 11.30 7.70
CA GLY A 513 -5.94 11.96 6.66
C GLY A 513 -7.20 12.60 7.24
N GLU A 514 -8.21 12.63 6.39
CA GLU A 514 -9.47 13.34 6.54
C GLU A 514 -10.14 13.16 7.89
N ILE A 515 -10.20 11.95 8.45
CA ILE A 515 -10.92 11.68 9.71
C ILE A 515 -10.22 12.33 10.91
N GLY A 516 -8.88 12.33 10.95
CA GLY A 516 -8.12 13.04 11.97
C GLY A 516 -8.36 14.55 11.91
N VAL A 517 -8.43 15.12 10.69
CA VAL A 517 -8.76 16.54 10.48
C VAL A 517 -10.20 16.84 10.89
N LEU A 518 -11.17 15.99 10.52
CA LEU A 518 -12.59 16.12 10.87
C LEU A 518 -12.82 16.05 12.38
N ILE A 519 -12.09 15.21 13.12
CA ILE A 519 -12.17 15.16 14.60
C ILE A 519 -11.71 16.50 15.20
N LEU A 520 -10.58 17.04 14.73
CA LEU A 520 -10.04 18.32 15.21
C LEU A 520 -10.97 19.49 14.86
N GLN A 521 -11.48 19.54 13.64
CA GLN A 521 -12.44 20.55 13.16
C GLN A 521 -13.78 20.46 13.90
N SER A 522 -14.30 19.26 14.15
CA SER A 522 -15.53 19.08 14.92
C SER A 522 -15.39 19.55 16.37
N ALA A 523 -14.23 19.29 17.00
CA ALA A 523 -13.98 19.71 18.38
C ALA A 523 -13.78 21.23 18.53
N ILE A 524 -13.06 21.88 17.60
CA ILE A 524 -12.89 23.34 17.63
C ILE A 524 -14.22 24.06 17.33
N ASN A 525 -15.01 23.57 16.36
CA ASN A 525 -16.32 24.16 16.03
C ASN A 525 -17.41 23.87 17.09
N SER A 526 -17.32 22.76 17.83
CA SER A 526 -18.20 22.52 18.98
C SER A 526 -17.99 23.54 20.12
N SER A 527 -16.87 24.27 20.10
CA SER A 527 -16.55 25.32 21.07
C SER A 527 -17.22 26.67 20.77
N SER A 528 -18.07 26.77 19.73
CA SER A 528 -18.77 28.00 19.32
C SER A 528 -20.06 28.29 20.12
N SER A 529 -20.56 27.34 20.92
CA SER A 529 -21.79 27.54 21.69
C SER A 529 -21.51 28.32 22.99
N PRO A 530 -22.13 29.48 23.23
CA PRO A 530 -21.84 30.32 24.38
C PRO A 530 -22.17 29.60 25.70
N GLY A 531 -21.14 29.34 26.51
CA GLY A 531 -21.25 28.71 27.83
C GLY A 531 -20.62 27.31 27.92
N SER A 532 -20.35 26.63 26.79
CA SER A 532 -19.69 25.31 26.82
C SER A 532 -18.16 25.45 26.96
N ALA A 533 -17.54 24.52 27.70
CA ALA A 533 -16.09 24.48 27.84
C ALA A 533 -15.43 24.16 26.48
N LYS A 534 -14.43 24.94 26.08
CA LYS A 534 -13.71 24.70 24.81
C LYS A 534 -13.10 23.30 24.82
N MET A 535 -13.56 22.42 23.93
CA MET A 535 -13.06 21.04 23.85
C MET A 535 -11.59 20.99 23.43
N LEU A 536 -11.18 21.97 22.62
CA LEU A 536 -9.83 22.12 22.12
C LEU A 536 -9.51 23.61 22.00
N GLY A 537 -8.44 24.06 22.65
CA GLY A 537 -7.93 25.43 22.48
C GLY A 537 -7.21 25.61 21.15
N GLU A 538 -7.19 26.84 20.61
CA GLU A 538 -6.55 27.18 19.32
C GLU A 538 -5.09 26.69 19.22
N GLU A 539 -4.27 26.89 20.27
CA GLU A 539 -2.88 26.44 20.28
C GLU A 539 -2.78 24.90 20.21
N ALA A 540 -3.64 24.18 20.93
CA ALA A 540 -3.67 22.72 20.94
C ALA A 540 -4.20 22.14 19.62
N PHE A 541 -5.19 22.80 19.00
CA PHE A 541 -5.68 22.51 17.65
C PHE A 541 -4.56 22.67 16.62
N LEU A 542 -3.88 23.81 16.58
CA LEU A 542 -2.80 24.06 15.62
C LEU A 542 -1.59 23.12 15.82
N VAL A 543 -1.26 22.75 17.06
CA VAL A 543 -0.23 21.72 17.37
C VAL A 543 -0.66 20.34 16.87
N ALA A 544 -1.92 19.96 17.05
CA ALA A 544 -2.44 18.69 16.58
C ALA A 544 -2.52 18.62 15.05
N VAL A 545 -2.95 19.70 14.39
CA VAL A 545 -2.97 19.81 12.92
C VAL A 545 -1.56 19.71 12.33
N TRP A 546 -0.55 20.32 12.95
CA TRP A 546 0.85 20.13 12.56
C TRP A 546 1.26 18.65 12.59
N ALA A 547 0.91 17.95 13.66
CA ALA A 547 1.27 16.54 13.81
C ALA A 547 0.49 15.62 12.86
N VAL A 548 -0.78 15.92 12.58
CA VAL A 548 -1.56 15.26 11.51
C VAL A 548 -0.85 15.47 10.17
N ALA A 549 -0.59 16.71 9.78
CA ALA A 549 0.04 17.06 8.51
C ALA A 549 1.41 16.37 8.34
N LEU A 550 2.28 16.42 9.35
CA LEU A 550 3.59 15.74 9.29
C LEU A 550 3.44 14.22 9.17
N CYS A 551 2.53 13.58 9.92
CA CYS A 551 2.28 12.14 9.81
C CYS A 551 1.66 11.75 8.44
N THR A 552 0.82 12.60 7.84
CA THR A 552 0.29 12.44 6.48
C THR A 552 1.39 12.48 5.42
N ILE A 553 2.51 13.16 5.66
CA ILE A 553 3.68 13.16 4.77
C ILE A 553 4.58 11.94 5.06
N VAL A 554 4.91 11.72 6.33
CA VAL A 554 5.86 10.68 6.77
C VAL A 554 5.36 9.27 6.47
N GLY A 555 4.07 8.98 6.65
CA GLY A 555 3.50 7.66 6.38
C GLY A 555 3.71 7.22 4.93
N PRO A 556 3.17 7.93 3.92
CA PRO A 556 3.35 7.63 2.50
C PRO A 556 4.82 7.58 2.03
N VAL A 557 5.66 8.53 2.46
CA VAL A 557 7.09 8.56 2.06
C VAL A 557 7.84 7.38 2.68
N GLY A 558 7.64 7.12 3.98
CA GLY A 558 8.22 5.98 4.67
C GLY A 558 7.74 4.65 4.09
N MET A 559 6.46 4.54 3.76
CA MET A 559 5.87 3.33 3.17
C MET A 559 6.45 3.10 1.76
N GLY A 560 6.53 4.13 0.92
CA GLY A 560 7.21 4.05 -0.37
C GLY A 560 8.70 3.71 -0.27
N TRP A 561 9.38 4.10 0.81
CA TRP A 561 10.76 3.66 1.09
C TRP A 561 10.83 2.17 1.50
N VAL A 562 9.98 1.72 2.43
CA VAL A 562 9.92 0.31 2.87
C VAL A 562 9.58 -0.61 1.69
N CYS A 563 8.57 -0.26 0.87
CA CYS A 563 8.20 -1.03 -0.33
C CYS A 563 9.36 -1.12 -1.34
N ARG A 564 10.08 -0.01 -1.60
CA ARG A 564 11.22 -0.02 -2.52
C ARG A 564 12.42 -0.79 -1.96
N ARG A 565 12.67 -0.73 -0.65
CA ARG A 565 13.84 -1.37 0.01
C ARG A 565 13.65 -2.86 0.32
N PHE A 566 12.42 -3.28 0.61
CA PHE A 566 12.10 -4.61 1.14
C PHE A 566 10.93 -5.32 0.42
N GLY A 567 10.29 -4.72 -0.58
CA GLY A 567 9.07 -5.26 -1.21
C GLY A 567 9.16 -6.71 -1.69
N ALA A 568 10.28 -7.10 -2.33
CA ALA A 568 10.50 -8.50 -2.72
C ALA A 568 10.51 -9.46 -1.52
N ARG A 569 11.19 -9.09 -0.43
CA ARG A 569 11.23 -9.88 0.82
C ARG A 569 9.87 -9.95 1.50
N LEU A 570 9.05 -8.90 1.40
CA LEU A 570 7.69 -8.89 1.95
C LEU A 570 6.77 -9.85 1.20
N VAL A 571 6.93 -9.99 -0.12
CA VAL A 571 6.13 -10.88 -0.97
C VAL A 571 6.61 -12.34 -0.94
N GLU A 572 7.93 -12.56 -0.92
CA GLU A 572 8.54 -13.90 -0.84
C GLU A 572 8.58 -14.45 0.59
N GLY A 573 8.45 -13.57 1.59
CA GLY A 573 8.55 -13.91 3.01
C GLY A 573 7.31 -14.62 3.57
N PRO A 574 7.34 -15.01 4.85
CA PRO A 574 6.27 -15.80 5.47
C PRO A 574 4.89 -15.11 5.47
N TRP A 575 4.92 -13.78 5.44
CA TRP A 575 3.77 -12.88 5.42
C TRP A 575 3.34 -12.42 4.02
N GLY A 576 3.98 -12.95 2.99
CA GLY A 576 3.77 -12.57 1.60
C GLY A 576 2.49 -13.12 0.98
N ALA A 577 2.48 -13.20 -0.35
CA ALA A 577 1.34 -13.77 -1.06
C ALA A 577 1.21 -15.26 -0.73
N VAL A 578 0.01 -15.69 -0.34
CA VAL A 578 -0.24 -17.13 -0.17
C VAL A 578 -0.24 -17.75 -1.56
N GLY A 579 0.83 -18.47 -1.88
CA GLY A 579 0.91 -19.25 -3.11
C GLY A 579 -0.36 -20.06 -3.27
N THR A 580 -1.12 -19.77 -4.33
CA THR A 580 -2.39 -20.42 -4.61
C THR A 580 -2.14 -21.92 -4.77
N GLY A 581 -2.57 -22.71 -3.78
CA GLY A 581 -2.81 -24.12 -4.01
C GLY A 581 -3.90 -24.23 -5.07
N ARG A 582 -3.49 -24.61 -6.28
CA ARG A 582 -4.38 -25.23 -7.25
C ARG A 582 -4.67 -26.66 -6.80
#